data_AF-A0A2A4PGM9-F1
#
_entry.id   AF-A0A2A4PGM9-F1
#
_cell.length_a   1.000
_cell.length_b   1.000
_cell.length_c   1.000
_cell.angle_alpha   90.00
_cell.angle_beta   90.00
_cell.angle_gamma   90.00
#
_symmetry.space_group_name_H-M   'P 1'
#
loop_
_entity.id
_entity.type
_entity.pdbx_description
1 polymer ?
#
loop_
_entity_poly.entity_id
_entity_poly.type
_entity_poly.pdbx_seq_one_letter_code
_entity_poly.pdbx_strand_id
1 'polypeptide(L)' 'TDLPASTTILPGHNYAVKKTSTLAEQIKGNPFMHHHNVQDFVQYRMNTPKRKSPYEAEESSFGHDH' A
#
# COMPACT_ATOMS: atom_id res chain seq x y z
N THR A 1 -2.01 20.29 -1.29
CA THR A 1 -2.57 20.02 -2.62
C THR A 1 -2.63 18.53 -2.77
N ASP A 2 -3.83 17.96 -2.74
CA ASP A 2 -4.02 16.51 -2.77
C ASP A 2 -4.38 16.05 -4.18
N LEU A 3 -3.88 14.88 -4.57
CA LEU A 3 -4.19 14.26 -5.85
C LEU A 3 -5.57 13.59 -5.79
N PRO A 4 -6.37 13.58 -6.88
CA PRO A 4 -7.62 12.84 -6.94
C PRO A 4 -7.44 11.35 -6.65
N ALA A 5 -8.43 10.75 -6.00
CA ALA A 5 -8.44 9.31 -5.72
C ALA A 5 -8.35 8.46 -7.02
N SER A 6 -8.85 8.99 -8.13
CA SER A 6 -8.81 8.38 -9.46
C SER A 6 -7.46 8.54 -10.19
N THR A 7 -6.47 9.22 -9.60
CA THR A 7 -5.16 9.39 -10.22
C THR A 7 -4.49 8.04 -10.47
N THR A 8 -4.18 7.75 -11.73
CA THR A 8 -3.45 6.54 -12.14
C THR A 8 -1.97 6.66 -11.82
N ILE A 9 -1.43 5.66 -11.16
CA ILE A 9 -0.01 5.51 -10.80
C ILE A 9 0.63 4.53 -11.77
N LEU A 10 1.73 4.97 -12.39
CA LEU A 10 2.56 4.19 -13.30
C LEU A 10 3.93 3.96 -12.63
N PRO A 11 4.19 2.79 -12.04
CA PRO A 11 5.43 2.55 -11.31
C PRO A 11 6.61 2.36 -12.26
N GLY A 12 7.81 2.81 -11.84
CA GLY A 12 9.04 2.63 -12.62
C GLY A 12 9.49 1.16 -12.72
N HIS A 13 9.07 0.31 -11.78
CA HIS A 13 9.27 -1.14 -11.81
C HIS A 13 7.95 -1.83 -11.43
N ASN A 14 7.62 -2.94 -12.09
CA ASN A 14 6.44 -3.72 -11.74
C ASN A 14 6.80 -5.10 -11.19
N TYR A 15 6.69 -5.25 -9.87
CA TYR A 15 6.75 -6.53 -9.15
C TYR A 15 5.37 -6.98 -8.66
N ALA A 16 4.29 -6.28 -9.04
CA ALA A 16 2.93 -6.56 -8.63
C ALA A 16 2.18 -7.36 -9.71
N VAL A 17 1.06 -7.95 -9.31
CA VAL A 17 0.16 -8.66 -10.25
C VAL A 17 -0.42 -7.69 -11.29
N LYS A 18 -0.74 -6.45 -10.87
CA LYS A 18 -1.25 -5.39 -11.75
C LYS A 18 -0.12 -4.42 -12.13
N LYS A 19 -0.05 -4.06 -13.43
CA LYS A 19 0.94 -3.10 -13.96
C LYS A 19 0.73 -1.66 -13.50
N THR A 20 -0.51 -1.31 -13.18
CA THR A 20 -0.94 0.03 -12.78
C THR A 20 -2.00 -0.05 -11.69
N SER A 21 -2.19 1.06 -10.97
CA SER A 21 -3.21 1.20 -9.93
C SER A 21 -3.63 2.66 -9.80
N THR A 22 -4.79 2.93 -9.23
CA THR A 22 -5.20 4.27 -8.81
C THR A 22 -4.66 4.61 -7.40
N LEU A 23 -4.66 5.90 -7.04
CA LEU A 23 -4.35 6.33 -5.68
C LEU A 23 -5.31 5.70 -4.66
N ALA A 24 -6.60 5.57 -5.00
CA ALA A 24 -7.59 4.88 -4.15
C ALA A 24 -7.21 3.41 -3.88
N GLU A 25 -6.80 2.67 -4.92
CA GLU A 25 -6.36 1.28 -4.78
C GLU A 25 -5.09 1.16 -3.93
N GLN A 26 -4.16 2.13 -4.03
CA GLN A 26 -2.97 2.16 -3.18
C GLN A 26 -3.34 2.43 -1.71
N ILE A 27 -4.17 3.43 -1.42
CA ILE A 27 -4.62 3.70 -0.04
C ILE A 27 -5.29 2.46 0.57
N LYS A 28 -6.13 1.77 -0.22
CA LYS A 28 -6.86 0.59 0.26
C LYS A 28 -5.96 -0.64 0.42
N GLY A 29 -5.06 -0.90 -0.53
CA GLY A 29 -4.41 -2.20 -0.67
C GLY A 29 -2.89 -2.21 -0.49
N ASN A 30 -2.23 -1.05 -0.47
CA ASN A 30 -0.81 -0.98 -0.21
C ASN A 30 -0.56 -1.07 1.30
N PRO A 31 0.10 -2.13 1.80
CA PRO A 31 0.28 -2.29 3.24
C PRO A 31 1.10 -1.16 3.87
N PHE A 32 1.98 -0.50 3.10
CA PHE A 32 2.71 0.67 3.59
C PHE A 32 1.79 1.87 3.87
N MET A 33 0.65 1.97 3.19
CA MET A 33 -0.30 3.08 3.37
C MET A 33 -1.32 2.83 4.49
N HIS A 34 -1.31 1.65 5.11
CA HIS A 34 -2.15 1.35 6.28
C HIS A 34 -1.60 1.95 7.58
N HIS A 35 -0.36 2.43 7.59
CA HIS A 35 0.29 3.00 8.76
C HIS A 35 0.18 4.53 8.75
N HIS A 36 -0.68 5.08 9.62
CA HIS A 36 -0.94 6.52 9.69
C HIS A 36 0.02 7.30 10.61
N ASN A 37 0.91 6.61 11.33
CA ASN A 37 1.99 7.25 12.07
C ASN A 37 3.36 6.75 11.57
N VAL A 38 4.37 7.62 11.73
CA VAL A 38 5.71 7.40 11.20
C VAL A 38 6.40 6.19 11.86
N GLN A 39 6.16 5.97 13.16
CA GLN A 39 6.82 4.89 13.90
C GLN A 39 6.39 3.51 13.39
N ASP A 40 5.09 3.32 13.19
CA ASP A 40 4.55 2.06 12.67
C ASP A 40 4.97 1.81 11.23
N PHE A 41 4.99 2.86 10.40
CA PHE A 41 5.51 2.76 9.03
C PHE A 41 6.97 2.30 9.02
N VAL A 42 7.82 2.91 9.87
CA VAL A 42 9.24 2.56 9.97
C VAL A 42 9.41 1.13 10.48
N GLN A 43 8.67 0.74 11.51
CA GLN A 43 8.70 -0.62 12.05
C GLN A 43 8.31 -1.65 10.99
N TYR A 44 7.19 -1.43 10.30
CA TYR A 44 6.73 -2.31 9.23
C TYR A 44 7.75 -2.37 8.09
N ARG A 45 8.27 -1.22 7.64
CA ARG A 45 9.24 -1.18 6.53
C ARG A 45 10.54 -1.92 6.84
N MET A 46 11.04 -1.79 8.06
CA MET A 46 12.37 -2.31 8.42
C MET A 46 12.34 -3.77 8.86
N ASN A 47 11.24 -4.23 9.45
CA ASN A 47 11.17 -5.54 10.10
C ASN A 47 10.22 -6.53 9.42
N THR A 48 9.45 -6.11 8.39
CA THR A 48 8.60 -7.04 7.66
C THR A 48 9.43 -7.99 6.79
N PRO A 49 9.24 -9.32 6.93
CA PRO A 49 9.90 -10.30 6.06
C PRO A 49 9.60 -10.07 4.58
N LYS A 50 10.45 -10.61 3.70
CA LYS A 50 10.23 -10.53 2.25
C LYS A 50 8.85 -11.12 1.90
N ARG A 51 7.98 -10.27 1.37
CA ARG A 51 6.68 -10.67 0.81
C ARG A 51 6.91 -11.55 -0.42
N LYS A 52 5.99 -12.48 -0.68
CA LYS A 52 6.02 -13.28 -1.92
C LYS A 52 5.69 -12.38 -3.10
N SER A 53 6.51 -12.47 -4.15
CA SER A 53 6.27 -11.81 -5.43
C SER A 53 5.52 -12.78 -6.36
N PRO A 54 4.59 -12.31 -7.20
CA PRO A 54 4.18 -10.91 -7.38
C PRO A 54 3.36 -10.36 -6.21
N TYR A 55 3.50 -9.06 -5.92
CA TYR A 55 2.77 -8.41 -4.85
C TYR A 55 1.28 -8.22 -5.19
N GLU A 56 0.44 -8.54 -4.21
CA GLU A 56 -1.01 -8.33 -4.24
C GLU A 56 -1.42 -7.24 -3.24
N ALA A 57 -2.66 -6.78 -3.37
CA ALA A 57 -3.27 -5.88 -2.40
C ALA A 57 -3.53 -6.63 -1.08
N GLU A 58 -3.27 -5.99 0.04
CA GLU A 58 -3.55 -6.52 1.37
C GLU A 58 -4.76 -5.82 1.97
N GLU A 59 -5.60 -6.55 2.70
CA GLU A 59 -6.66 -5.93 3.47
C GLU A 59 -6.06 -5.24 4.69
N SER A 60 -6.57 -4.05 5.02
CA SER A 60 -6.15 -3.37 6.24
C SER A 60 -6.70 -4.14 7.44
N SER A 61 -5.79 -4.69 8.25
CA SER A 61 -6.12 -5.39 9.49
C SER A 61 -6.32 -4.46 10.69
N PHE A 62 -6.25 -3.13 10.49
CA PHE A 62 -6.72 -2.16 11.47
C PHE A 62 -8.24 -2.17 11.48
N GLY A 63 -8.77 -3.10 12.27
CA GLY A 63 -10.19 -3.30 12.50
C GLY A 63 -10.87 -1.98 12.85
N HIS A 64 -12.03 -1.81 12.23
CA HIS A 64 -13.08 -0.92 12.69
C HIS A 64 -13.49 -1.38 14.10
N ASP A 65 -12.85 -0.85 15.14
CA ASP A 65 -13.41 -0.88 16.49
C ASP A 65 -14.62 0.06 16.47
N HIS A 66 -15.81 -0.56 16.46
CA HIS A 66 -17.11 0.09 16.64
C HIS A 66 -17.30 0.55 18.08
#